data_AF-A0A5F2BZM0-F1
#
_entry.id   AF-A0A5F2BZM0-F1
#
_cell.length_a   1.000
_cell.length_b   1.000
_cell.length_c   1.000
_cell.angle_alpha   90.00
_cell.angle_beta   90.00
_cell.angle_gamma   90.00
#
_symmetry.space_group_name_H-M   'P 1'
#
loop_
_entity.id
_entity.type
_entity.pdbx_description
1 polymer ?
#
loop_
_entity_poly.entity_id
_entity_poly.type
_entity_poly.pdbx_seq_one_letter_code
_entity_poly.pdbx_strand_id
1 'polypeptide(L)'
;MKILRSIQKTYQYLPILLFSFFFISPLFGDEVRLKSGKVLKNLKLEKEAEEYYIFSLEDSIPVRIPKSEIASVQAENNVQELKEQKPAPSKRNYDLIWTQSLTNDVFINGNSLFGNAFDRRGDLHYSEVPKSLILDTMVNIPTPVEGLQLIIRDYSPLTGRTNRDVDGVFQSHPYGPGVDLDKVAEDPNTNRLRKEPNGLREGLATLLNYKWSTNRLGDWNAGWIYYANNQPSFALGLFTFGWALPVLKYIHPTYTYNVRVTSERIGGSSIAGEKDLESGYPTNAFNGTTFHRFSVFHEYEITENFKIQPGIDFGYQYYNDNIDRRSGFKNIDYKVTVKYLGFSFSLTDVYRPNTYMIDNNYYYPNTVGGQTVGTVPGATWVGPLTGNSNDGLTIDPSKGYGFVNDFILSSIQNSGLDPNVKQALVNKHLEQKIPLHSIIWSFGYSIRI
;
A
#
# COMPACT_ATOMS: atom_id res chain seq x y z
N MET A 1 -45.79 11.25 10.75
CA MET A 1 -44.56 11.18 9.94
C MET A 1 -43.43 11.90 10.67
N LYS A 2 -42.84 11.22 11.67
CA LYS A 2 -41.84 11.76 12.62
C LYS A 2 -40.82 10.66 12.93
N ILE A 3 -40.00 10.27 11.95
CA ILE A 3 -38.80 9.44 12.18
C ILE A 3 -37.80 9.83 11.07
N LEU A 4 -36.94 10.84 11.31
CA LEU A 4 -35.69 11.11 10.57
C LEU A 4 -34.97 12.37 11.10
N ARG A 5 -34.89 12.53 12.42
CA ARG A 5 -34.12 13.63 13.06
C ARG A 5 -33.26 13.17 14.25
N SER A 6 -32.80 11.91 14.25
CA SER A 6 -32.08 11.33 15.41
C SER A 6 -30.69 10.74 15.08
N ILE A 7 -30.04 11.11 13.97
CA ILE A 7 -28.71 10.57 13.62
C ILE A 7 -27.57 11.58 13.90
N GLN A 8 -27.88 12.85 14.20
CA GLN A 8 -26.87 13.89 14.44
C GLN A 8 -26.42 14.10 15.90
N LYS A 9 -26.78 13.21 16.85
CA LYS A 9 -26.45 13.39 18.28
C LYS A 9 -25.65 12.25 18.93
N THR A 10 -25.13 11.29 18.16
CA THR A 10 -24.41 10.13 18.72
C THR A 10 -22.88 10.24 18.68
N TYR A 11 -22.33 11.37 18.22
CA TYR A 11 -20.86 11.56 18.05
C TYR A 11 -20.20 12.45 19.12
N GLN A 12 -20.80 12.58 20.32
CA GLN A 12 -20.23 13.42 21.40
C GLN A 12 -19.92 12.70 22.72
N TYR A 13 -20.08 11.37 22.80
CA TYR A 13 -19.78 10.61 24.03
C TYR A 13 -19.04 9.29 23.79
N LEU A 14 -18.05 9.29 22.90
CA LEU A 14 -17.12 8.17 22.77
C LEU A 14 -15.62 8.55 22.90
N PRO A 15 -15.26 9.39 23.87
CA PRO A 15 -14.03 9.18 24.62
C PRO A 15 -14.39 8.98 26.09
N ILE A 16 -13.55 8.26 26.85
CA ILE A 16 -13.74 7.92 28.28
C ILE A 16 -14.51 6.59 28.48
N LEU A 17 -14.01 5.50 27.89
CA LEU A 17 -14.20 4.14 28.42
C LEU A 17 -13.02 3.23 28.04
N LEU A 18 -11.80 3.78 28.05
CA LEU A 18 -10.56 3.09 27.68
C LEU A 18 -9.44 3.19 28.74
N PHE A 19 -9.76 3.61 29.97
CA PHE A 19 -8.72 3.90 30.98
C PHE A 19 -8.90 3.25 32.36
N SER A 20 -9.63 2.14 32.46
CA SER A 20 -9.80 1.47 33.76
C SER A 20 -9.82 -0.05 33.63
N PHE A 21 -8.66 -0.63 33.34
CA PHE A 21 -8.30 -2.01 33.72
C PHE A 21 -6.77 -2.12 33.84
N PHE A 22 -6.18 -1.28 34.68
CA PHE A 22 -4.92 -1.65 35.34
C PHE A 22 -5.34 -2.22 36.69
N PHE A 23 -5.14 -3.52 36.92
CA PHE A 23 -4.68 -4.10 38.20
C PHE A 23 -4.64 -5.64 38.15
N ILE A 24 -3.45 -6.14 38.51
CA ILE A 24 -3.12 -7.45 39.11
C ILE A 24 -3.07 -8.67 38.16
N SER A 25 -1.84 -9.03 37.77
CA SER A 25 -1.49 -10.43 37.49
C SER A 25 -1.03 -11.10 38.79
N PRO A 26 -1.39 -12.37 39.08
CA PRO A 26 -0.98 -13.06 40.30
C PRO A 26 0.49 -13.49 40.25
N LEU A 27 1.18 -13.34 41.40
CA LEU A 27 2.56 -13.76 41.70
C LEU A 27 2.66 -15.28 41.92
N PHE A 28 3.04 -16.08 40.92
CA PHE A 28 3.47 -17.49 41.13
C PHE A 28 4.44 -17.94 40.02
N GLY A 29 5.63 -18.45 40.37
CA GLY A 29 6.61 -19.02 39.42
C GLY A 29 7.60 -20.01 40.06
N ASP A 30 8.27 -20.81 39.23
CA ASP A 30 9.14 -21.95 39.57
C ASP A 30 10.39 -21.56 40.40
N GLU A 31 10.90 -22.51 41.19
CA GLU A 31 12.14 -22.38 41.96
C GLU A 31 13.27 -23.26 41.37
N VAL A 32 14.41 -22.64 41.07
CA VAL A 32 15.63 -23.29 40.57
C VAL A 32 16.74 -23.16 41.60
N ARG A 33 17.27 -24.30 42.05
CA ARG A 33 18.42 -24.36 42.97
C ARG A 33 19.69 -24.67 42.18
N LEU A 34 20.71 -23.84 42.33
CA LEU A 34 22.03 -24.04 41.71
C LEU A 34 22.95 -24.86 42.61
N LYS A 35 23.93 -25.55 42.02
CA LYS A 35 24.98 -26.30 42.75
C LYS A 35 25.85 -25.39 43.63
N SER A 36 25.90 -24.09 43.34
CA SER A 36 26.55 -23.07 44.17
C SER A 36 25.80 -22.77 45.48
N GLY A 37 24.61 -23.35 45.69
CA GLY A 37 23.75 -23.08 46.85
C GLY A 37 22.81 -21.88 46.67
N LYS A 38 22.92 -21.14 45.56
CA LYS A 38 22.02 -20.02 45.24
C LYS A 38 20.66 -20.54 44.77
N VAL A 39 19.60 -19.93 45.27
CA VAL A 39 18.21 -20.25 44.93
C VAL A 39 17.60 -19.09 44.14
N LEU A 40 17.00 -19.40 42.99
CA LEU A 40 16.28 -18.45 42.14
C LEU A 40 14.80 -18.81 42.17
N LYS A 41 13.93 -17.83 42.46
CA LYS A 41 12.47 -18.01 42.61
C LYS A 41 11.72 -17.22 41.53
N ASN A 42 10.44 -17.53 41.36
CA ASN A 42 9.53 -16.86 40.41
C ASN A 42 10.02 -16.94 38.96
N LEU A 43 10.58 -18.09 38.58
CA LEU A 43 11.05 -18.35 37.22
C LEU A 43 9.97 -19.05 36.39
N LYS A 44 9.91 -18.77 35.10
CA LYS A 44 9.09 -19.54 34.16
C LYS A 44 10.00 -20.16 33.11
N LEU A 45 10.01 -21.49 33.00
CA LEU A 45 10.80 -22.14 31.96
C LEU A 45 10.22 -21.81 30.57
N GLU A 46 11.02 -21.16 29.71
CA GLU A 46 10.60 -20.79 28.35
C GLU A 46 11.11 -21.77 27.30
N LYS A 47 12.34 -22.24 27.46
CA LYS A 47 13.00 -23.10 26.47
C LYS A 47 14.07 -23.97 27.10
N GLU A 48 14.07 -25.24 26.74
CA GLU A 48 15.19 -26.15 26.98
C GLU A 48 16.07 -26.22 25.73
N ALA A 49 17.36 -25.92 25.88
CA ALA A 49 18.38 -26.15 24.87
C ALA A 49 19.27 -27.34 25.27
N GLU A 50 20.20 -27.72 24.40
CA GLU A 50 21.08 -28.88 24.62
C GLU A 50 21.97 -28.69 25.88
N GLU A 51 22.55 -27.50 26.05
CA GLU A 51 23.51 -27.21 27.14
C GLU A 51 22.96 -26.32 28.27
N TYR A 52 21.81 -25.67 28.08
CA TYR A 52 21.25 -24.70 29.03
C TYR A 52 19.71 -24.68 29.05
N TYR A 53 19.14 -24.20 30.15
CA TYR A 53 17.73 -23.82 30.25
C TYR A 53 17.59 -22.30 30.16
N ILE A 54 16.52 -21.83 29.51
CA ILE A 54 16.13 -20.42 29.50
C ILE A 54 14.90 -20.27 30.39
N PHE A 55 15.07 -19.53 31.49
CA PHE A 55 13.97 -19.13 32.37
C PHE A 55 13.66 -17.64 32.17
N SER A 56 12.41 -17.23 32.30
CA SER A 56 12.04 -15.82 32.46
C SER A 56 11.74 -15.49 33.92
N LEU A 57 12.30 -14.38 34.39
CA LEU A 57 11.90 -13.74 35.66
C LEU A 57 10.58 -12.97 35.47
N GLU A 58 9.99 -12.51 36.57
CA GLU A 58 8.76 -11.72 36.65
C GLU A 58 8.74 -10.51 35.66
N ASP A 59 9.91 -9.93 35.38
CA ASP A 59 10.10 -8.83 34.42
C ASP A 59 10.36 -9.29 32.97
N SER A 60 10.07 -10.55 32.63
CA SER A 60 10.40 -11.18 31.34
C SER A 60 11.89 -11.15 30.98
N ILE A 61 12.77 -11.07 31.98
CA ILE A 61 14.23 -11.11 31.78
C ILE A 61 14.64 -12.57 31.55
N PRO A 62 15.19 -12.93 30.37
CA PRO A 62 15.67 -14.27 30.11
C PRO A 62 16.98 -14.52 30.90
N VAL A 63 16.97 -15.52 31.76
CA VAL A 63 18.16 -16.03 32.45
C VAL A 63 18.52 -17.37 31.84
N ARG A 64 19.71 -17.43 31.25
CA ARG A 64 20.29 -18.69 30.75
C ARG A 64 21.07 -19.33 31.88
N ILE A 65 20.70 -20.55 32.22
CA ILE A 65 21.38 -21.33 33.27
C ILE A 65 21.90 -22.62 32.63
N PRO A 66 23.23 -22.86 32.62
CA PRO A 66 23.79 -24.10 32.13
C PRO A 66 23.23 -25.31 32.90
N LYS A 67 22.91 -26.41 32.21
CA LYS A 67 22.40 -27.63 32.86
C LYS A 67 23.38 -28.18 33.90
N SER A 68 24.68 -28.01 33.66
CA SER A 68 25.75 -28.39 34.57
C SER A 68 25.70 -27.68 35.93
N GLU A 69 25.08 -26.49 36.01
CA GLU A 69 25.02 -25.65 37.21
C GLU A 69 23.74 -25.85 38.03
N ILE A 70 22.72 -26.52 37.49
CA ILE A 70 21.45 -26.76 38.18
C ILE A 70 21.55 -28.00 39.07
N ALA A 71 21.13 -27.85 40.32
CA ALA A 71 21.01 -28.95 41.28
C ALA A 71 19.60 -29.56 41.27
N SER A 72 18.56 -28.74 41.21
CA SER A 72 17.17 -29.20 41.10
C SER A 72 16.24 -28.08 40.61
N VAL A 73 15.17 -28.46 39.91
CA VAL A 73 14.04 -27.58 39.55
C VAL A 73 12.80 -28.12 40.23
N GLN A 74 12.11 -27.29 41.03
CA GLN A 74 10.82 -27.65 41.62
C GLN A 74 9.72 -26.90 40.84
N ALA A 75 9.01 -27.64 40.00
CA ALA A 75 7.73 -27.20 39.43
C ALA A 75 6.60 -27.70 40.36
N GLU A 76 5.53 -26.91 40.54
CA GLU A 76 4.55 -27.16 41.60
C GLU A 76 3.72 -28.45 41.43
N ASN A 77 3.86 -29.22 40.36
CA ASN A 77 3.28 -30.56 40.28
C ASN A 77 4.19 -31.54 39.52
N ASN A 78 4.76 -32.50 40.27
CA ASN A 78 5.60 -33.64 39.89
C ASN A 78 7.11 -33.39 39.71
N VAL A 79 7.87 -34.15 40.50
CA VAL A 79 9.30 -34.42 40.27
C VAL A 79 9.41 -35.24 38.98
N GLN A 80 9.82 -34.62 37.87
CA GLN A 80 10.25 -35.34 36.68
C GLN A 80 11.74 -35.66 36.80
N GLU A 81 12.08 -36.93 36.96
CA GLU A 81 13.43 -37.42 36.68
C GLU A 81 13.72 -37.22 35.18
N LEU A 82 14.73 -36.41 34.88
CA LEU A 82 15.23 -36.15 33.54
C LEU A 82 15.87 -37.42 32.96
N LYS A 83 15.12 -38.17 32.14
CA LYS A 83 15.69 -39.14 31.21
C LYS A 83 16.15 -38.43 29.95
N GLU A 84 17.42 -38.62 29.59
CA GLU A 84 18.01 -38.19 28.33
C GLU A 84 17.19 -38.70 27.14
N GLN A 85 16.43 -37.81 26.50
CA GLN A 85 15.86 -38.05 25.18
C GLN A 85 16.90 -37.66 24.14
N LYS A 86 17.33 -38.64 23.33
CA LYS A 86 18.08 -38.39 22.10
C LYS A 86 17.30 -37.41 21.21
N PRO A 87 17.94 -36.39 20.62
CA PRO A 87 17.26 -35.45 19.75
C PRO A 87 16.76 -36.19 18.51
N ALA A 88 15.43 -36.23 18.36
CA ALA A 88 14.82 -36.62 17.10
C ALA A 88 15.22 -35.58 16.04
N PRO A 89 15.56 -35.99 14.80
CA PRO A 89 15.88 -35.04 13.75
C PRO A 89 14.66 -34.14 13.51
N SER A 90 14.86 -32.83 13.61
CA SER A 90 13.81 -31.85 13.32
C SER A 90 13.41 -32.00 11.85
N LYS A 91 12.26 -32.60 11.57
CA LYS A 91 11.63 -32.51 10.25
C LYS A 91 11.33 -31.05 9.99
N ARG A 92 12.14 -30.39 9.16
CA ARG A 92 11.82 -29.09 8.59
C ARG A 92 10.72 -29.32 7.54
N ASN A 93 9.47 -29.16 7.94
CA ASN A 93 8.38 -29.06 6.99
C ASN A 93 8.47 -27.67 6.34
N TYR A 94 8.88 -27.62 5.07
CA TYR A 94 8.86 -26.39 4.27
C TYR A 94 7.43 -26.17 3.77
N ASP A 95 6.54 -25.85 4.69
CA ASP A 95 5.15 -25.57 4.39
C ASP A 95 5.06 -24.25 3.62
N LEU A 96 4.70 -24.30 2.34
CA LEU A 96 4.52 -23.10 1.52
C LEU A 96 3.13 -22.53 1.83
N ILE A 97 3.05 -21.22 2.05
CA ILE A 97 1.75 -20.58 2.24
C ILE A 97 1.39 -19.85 0.95
N TRP A 98 0.37 -20.36 0.28
CA TRP A 98 -0.21 -19.74 -0.90
C TRP A 98 -1.46 -18.98 -0.47
N THR A 99 -1.59 -17.73 -0.93
CA THR A 99 -2.74 -16.88 -0.65
C THR A 99 -3.23 -16.27 -1.95
N GLN A 100 -4.53 -16.25 -2.17
CA GLN A 100 -5.12 -15.56 -3.29
C GLN A 100 -6.27 -14.70 -2.81
N SER A 101 -6.31 -13.46 -3.28
CA SER A 101 -7.36 -12.52 -2.95
C SER A 101 -7.79 -11.71 -4.16
N LEU A 102 -9.07 -11.37 -4.20
CA LEU A 102 -9.63 -10.37 -5.08
C LEU A 102 -9.65 -9.04 -4.33
N THR A 103 -9.11 -7.98 -4.94
CA THR A 103 -9.12 -6.63 -4.38
C THR A 103 -9.48 -5.61 -5.44
N ASN A 104 -10.00 -4.46 -5.01
CA ASN A 104 -10.31 -3.37 -5.93
C ASN A 104 -9.13 -2.44 -6.21
N ASP A 105 -8.04 -2.50 -5.45
CA ASP A 105 -6.81 -1.76 -5.72
C ASP A 105 -5.62 -2.30 -4.93
N VAL A 106 -4.41 -1.89 -5.27
CA VAL A 106 -3.19 -2.19 -4.52
C VAL A 106 -2.55 -0.88 -4.11
N PHE A 107 -2.31 -0.72 -2.80
CA PHE A 107 -1.66 0.46 -2.25
C PHE A 107 -0.27 0.17 -1.72
N ILE A 108 0.73 0.92 -2.19
CA ILE A 108 2.09 0.92 -1.65
C ILE A 108 2.45 2.34 -1.23
N ASN A 109 2.85 2.52 0.03
CA ASN A 109 3.24 3.83 0.60
C ASN A 109 2.21 4.95 0.29
N GLY A 110 0.92 4.64 0.44
CA GLY A 110 -0.19 5.57 0.23
C GLY A 110 -0.57 5.82 -1.24
N ASN A 111 0.06 5.13 -2.21
CA ASN A 111 -0.21 5.28 -3.63
C ASN A 111 -1.09 4.16 -4.18
N SER A 112 -2.15 4.53 -4.90
CA SER A 112 -2.92 3.62 -5.75
C SER A 112 -2.06 3.18 -6.94
N LEU A 113 -1.89 1.87 -7.13
CA LEU A 113 -1.18 1.32 -8.28
C LEU A 113 -2.09 1.05 -9.47
N PHE A 114 -3.37 0.74 -9.24
CA PHE A 114 -4.30 0.33 -10.30
C PHE A 114 -5.53 1.24 -10.40
N GLY A 115 -6.13 1.63 -9.28
CA GLY A 115 -7.39 2.37 -9.23
C GLY A 115 -7.38 3.66 -10.04
N ASN A 116 -6.45 4.56 -9.74
CA ASN A 116 -6.33 5.84 -10.46
C ASN A 116 -6.00 5.62 -11.95
N ALA A 117 -5.20 4.60 -12.28
CA ALA A 117 -4.89 4.28 -13.67
C ALA A 117 -6.10 3.72 -14.43
N PHE A 118 -6.94 2.93 -13.74
CA PHE A 118 -8.18 2.41 -14.28
C PHE A 118 -9.16 3.53 -14.61
N ASP A 119 -9.36 4.47 -13.68
CA ASP A 119 -10.25 5.60 -13.88
C ASP A 119 -9.81 6.48 -15.06
N ARG A 120 -8.50 6.79 -15.15
CA ARG A 120 -7.94 7.54 -16.29
C ARG A 120 -8.14 6.83 -17.63
N ARG A 121 -7.92 5.53 -17.69
CA ARG A 121 -8.08 4.73 -18.92
C ARG A 121 -9.56 4.63 -19.35
N GLY A 122 -10.45 4.55 -18.36
CA GLY A 122 -11.88 4.35 -18.58
C GLY A 122 -12.68 5.63 -18.84
N ASP A 123 -12.03 6.79 -18.89
CA ASP A 123 -12.68 8.12 -18.81
C ASP A 123 -13.69 8.16 -17.66
N LEU A 124 -13.27 7.70 -16.48
CA LEU A 124 -14.10 7.70 -15.30
C LEU A 124 -13.62 8.81 -14.37
N HIS A 125 -14.60 9.47 -13.75
CA HIS A 125 -14.37 10.36 -12.63
C HIS A 125 -13.61 9.62 -11.52
N TYR A 126 -12.57 10.23 -10.95
CA TYR A 126 -11.89 9.62 -9.81
C TYR A 126 -12.88 9.44 -8.67
N SER A 127 -12.88 8.29 -8.02
CA SER A 127 -13.88 7.99 -7.00
C SER A 127 -13.23 7.50 -5.70
N GLU A 128 -13.99 7.61 -4.61
CA GLU A 128 -13.55 7.10 -3.30
C GLU A 128 -13.46 5.58 -3.28
N VAL A 129 -14.10 4.87 -4.22
CA VAL A 129 -14.06 3.42 -4.31
C VAL A 129 -13.45 3.06 -5.67
N PRO A 130 -12.15 2.72 -5.72
CA PRO A 130 -11.51 2.24 -6.94
C PRO A 130 -12.31 1.12 -7.60
N LYS A 131 -12.39 1.17 -8.93
CA LYS A 131 -13.20 0.25 -9.75
C LYS A 131 -12.36 -0.80 -10.48
N SER A 132 -11.04 -0.81 -10.29
CA SER A 132 -10.21 -1.92 -10.73
C SER A 132 -10.62 -3.21 -10.00
N LEU A 133 -10.37 -4.36 -10.63
CA LEU A 133 -10.43 -5.65 -9.97
C LEU A 133 -9.10 -6.34 -10.22
N ILE A 134 -8.39 -6.69 -9.15
CA ILE A 134 -7.06 -7.25 -9.18
C ILE A 134 -7.07 -8.57 -8.43
N LEU A 135 -6.54 -9.61 -9.07
CA LEU A 135 -6.20 -10.85 -8.42
C LEU A 135 -4.80 -10.72 -7.81
N ASP A 136 -4.70 -10.59 -6.49
CA ASP A 136 -3.45 -10.58 -5.72
C ASP A 136 -3.15 -12.01 -5.27
N THR A 137 -2.11 -12.60 -5.87
CA THR A 137 -1.63 -13.94 -5.53
C THR A 137 -0.30 -13.80 -4.79
N MET A 138 -0.23 -14.29 -3.56
CA MET A 138 0.95 -14.25 -2.71
C MET A 138 1.44 -15.66 -2.39
N VAL A 139 2.74 -15.88 -2.49
CA VAL A 139 3.43 -17.09 -2.07
C VAL A 139 4.47 -16.71 -1.02
N ASN A 140 4.34 -17.25 0.19
CA ASN A 140 5.34 -17.13 1.24
C ASN A 140 6.21 -18.39 1.23
N ILE A 141 7.49 -18.22 0.91
CA ILE A 141 8.49 -19.26 0.78
C ILE A 141 9.35 -19.25 2.05
N PRO A 142 9.22 -20.27 2.92
CA PRO A 142 10.09 -20.39 4.08
C PRO A 142 11.52 -20.64 3.62
N THR A 143 12.48 -19.96 4.25
CA THR A 143 13.91 -20.16 3.95
C THR A 143 14.56 -21.01 5.05
N PRO A 144 15.71 -21.66 4.78
CA PRO A 144 16.41 -22.43 5.80
C PRO A 144 17.05 -21.56 6.90
N VAL A 145 17.06 -20.24 6.72
CA VAL A 145 17.60 -19.25 7.66
C VAL A 145 16.46 -18.74 8.55
N GLU A 146 16.60 -18.93 9.86
CA GLU A 146 15.62 -18.44 10.83
C GLU A 146 15.43 -16.93 10.70
N GLY A 147 14.17 -16.48 10.67
CA GLY A 147 13.82 -15.07 10.51
C GLY A 147 13.84 -14.56 9.07
N LEU A 148 14.47 -15.24 8.12
CA LEU A 148 14.47 -14.85 6.71
C LEU A 148 13.27 -15.45 5.97
N GLN A 149 12.51 -14.59 5.29
CA GLN A 149 11.33 -14.96 4.51
C GLN A 149 11.42 -14.34 3.12
N LEU A 150 11.05 -15.13 2.11
CA LEU A 150 10.87 -14.66 0.75
C LEU A 150 9.38 -14.71 0.42
N ILE A 151 8.81 -13.59 -0.02
CA ILE A 151 7.44 -13.50 -0.47
C ILE A 151 7.46 -13.10 -1.94
N ILE A 152 6.70 -13.81 -2.77
CA ILE A 152 6.44 -13.44 -4.16
C ILE A 152 4.96 -13.07 -4.24
N ARG A 153 4.66 -11.92 -4.85
CA ARG A 153 3.30 -11.42 -5.07
C ARG A 153 3.09 -11.10 -6.53
N ASP A 154 2.07 -11.70 -7.14
CA ASP A 154 1.58 -11.36 -8.47
C ASP A 154 0.30 -10.54 -8.34
N TYR A 155 0.24 -9.46 -9.11
CA TYR A 155 -0.90 -8.57 -9.23
C TYR A 155 -1.42 -8.65 -10.65
N SER A 156 -2.49 -9.42 -10.82
CA SER A 156 -3.11 -9.69 -12.11
C SER A 156 -4.42 -8.90 -12.25
N PRO A 157 -4.45 -7.81 -13.04
CA PRO A 157 -5.71 -7.10 -13.30
C PRO A 157 -6.70 -8.04 -13.99
N LEU A 158 -7.94 -8.05 -13.52
CA LEU A 158 -9.08 -8.77 -14.13
C LEU A 158 -9.93 -7.82 -14.99
N THR A 159 -9.86 -6.52 -14.72
CA THR A 159 -10.48 -5.48 -15.54
C THR A 159 -9.40 -4.61 -16.19
N GLY A 160 -9.75 -3.93 -17.30
CA GLY A 160 -8.87 -2.93 -17.90
C GLY A 160 -7.56 -3.45 -18.50
N ARG A 161 -7.39 -4.77 -18.69
CA ARG A 161 -6.16 -5.39 -19.24
C ARG A 161 -5.84 -5.00 -20.68
N THR A 162 -6.87 -4.76 -21.49
CA THR A 162 -6.68 -4.49 -22.92
C THR A 162 -6.20 -3.07 -23.15
N ASN A 163 -5.52 -2.84 -24.27
CA ASN A 163 -5.26 -1.50 -24.75
C ASN A 163 -6.56 -0.86 -25.25
N ARG A 164 -6.78 0.40 -24.92
CA ARG A 164 -7.86 1.23 -25.46
C ARG A 164 -7.34 2.02 -26.66
N ASP A 165 -8.24 2.23 -27.61
CA ASP A 165 -8.03 3.10 -28.74
C ASP A 165 -7.80 4.55 -28.29
N VAL A 166 -6.94 5.27 -29.00
CA VAL A 166 -6.74 6.71 -28.88
C VAL A 166 -7.87 7.38 -29.60
N ASP A 167 -8.60 8.23 -28.88
CA ASP A 167 -9.65 9.04 -29.49
C ASP A 167 -8.99 10.01 -30.49
N GLY A 168 -9.30 9.84 -31.78
CA GLY A 168 -8.93 10.77 -32.85
C GLY A 168 -7.63 10.49 -33.62
N VAL A 169 -6.88 9.42 -33.32
CA VAL A 169 -5.71 9.02 -34.12
C VAL A 169 -5.96 7.69 -34.78
N PHE A 170 -6.00 7.66 -36.11
CA PHE A 170 -6.12 6.42 -36.88
C PHE A 170 -4.74 5.93 -37.32
N GLN A 171 -4.60 4.62 -37.53
CA GLN A 171 -3.40 3.97 -38.05
C GLN A 171 -3.81 2.89 -39.04
N SER A 172 -3.04 2.74 -40.13
CA SER A 172 -3.26 1.68 -41.12
C SER A 172 -2.75 0.31 -40.66
N HIS A 173 -1.86 0.28 -39.67
CA HIS A 173 -1.36 -0.93 -39.02
C HIS A 173 -0.95 -0.64 -37.56
N PRO A 174 -0.86 -1.65 -36.67
CA PRO A 174 -0.43 -1.45 -35.28
C PRO A 174 0.91 -0.72 -35.18
N TYR A 175 0.98 0.30 -34.32
CA TYR A 175 2.14 1.17 -34.08
C TYR A 175 2.61 1.98 -35.30
N GLY A 176 1.76 2.09 -36.33
CA GLY A 176 2.02 2.96 -37.47
C GLY A 176 1.88 4.44 -37.13
N PRO A 177 2.40 5.34 -37.98
CA PRO A 177 2.16 6.77 -37.85
C PRO A 177 0.65 7.07 -37.90
N GLY A 178 0.23 8.14 -37.24
CA GLY A 178 -1.14 8.63 -37.29
C GLY A 178 -1.57 8.99 -38.72
N VAL A 179 -2.84 8.74 -39.03
CA VAL A 179 -3.46 9.00 -40.33
C VAL A 179 -4.59 10.00 -40.13
N ASP A 180 -4.61 11.04 -40.97
CA ASP A 180 -5.65 12.08 -40.94
C ASP A 180 -7.03 11.54 -41.34
N LEU A 181 -8.09 12.20 -40.85
CA LEU A 181 -9.49 11.82 -41.11
C LEU A 181 -9.83 11.70 -42.60
N ASP A 182 -9.25 12.55 -43.45
CA ASP A 182 -9.48 12.51 -44.90
C ASP A 182 -8.99 11.19 -45.53
N LYS A 183 -7.82 10.70 -45.10
CA LYS A 183 -7.29 9.39 -45.52
C LYS A 183 -8.04 8.21 -44.92
N VAL A 184 -8.63 8.38 -43.75
CA VAL A 184 -9.51 7.38 -43.14
C VAL A 184 -10.81 7.25 -43.94
N ALA A 185 -11.34 8.36 -44.45
CA ALA A 185 -12.53 8.37 -45.30
C ALA A 185 -12.29 7.71 -46.66
N GLU A 186 -11.07 7.81 -47.20
CA GLU A 186 -10.67 7.15 -48.45
C GLU A 186 -10.61 5.61 -48.32
N ASP A 187 -10.15 5.08 -47.18
CA ASP A 187 -10.12 3.64 -46.89
C ASP A 187 -10.46 3.34 -45.42
N PRO A 188 -11.75 3.23 -45.08
CA PRO A 188 -12.21 2.98 -43.71
C PRO A 188 -11.99 1.54 -43.24
N ASN A 189 -11.66 0.61 -44.16
CA ASN A 189 -11.43 -0.80 -43.80
C ASN A 189 -10.00 -1.06 -43.32
N THR A 190 -9.04 -0.29 -43.84
CA THR A 190 -7.62 -0.40 -43.50
C THR A 190 -7.25 0.45 -42.29
N ASN A 191 -7.81 1.66 -42.18
CA ASN A 191 -7.47 2.58 -41.10
C ASN A 191 -8.33 2.32 -39.85
N ARG A 192 -7.68 2.00 -38.74
CA ARG A 192 -8.34 1.73 -37.45
C ARG A 192 -7.84 2.71 -36.41
N LEU A 193 -8.63 2.97 -35.37
CA LEU A 193 -8.15 3.76 -34.25
C LEU A 193 -6.88 3.14 -33.65
N ARG A 194 -5.92 3.99 -33.32
CA ARG A 194 -4.64 3.59 -32.77
C ARG A 194 -4.83 3.05 -31.38
N LYS A 195 -4.47 1.79 -31.13
CA LYS A 195 -4.44 1.24 -29.76
C LYS A 195 -3.24 1.77 -29.00
N GLU A 196 -3.47 2.54 -27.96
CA GLU A 196 -2.39 2.96 -27.07
C GLU A 196 -2.05 1.85 -26.07
N PRO A 197 -0.75 1.62 -25.79
CA PRO A 197 -0.34 0.70 -24.75
C PRO A 197 -0.68 1.27 -23.36
N ASN A 198 -1.97 1.23 -23.00
CA ASN A 198 -2.53 1.83 -21.79
C ASN A 198 -3.38 0.84 -20.95
N GLY A 199 -3.37 -0.45 -21.28
CA GLY A 199 -3.98 -1.47 -20.43
C GLY A 199 -3.33 -1.52 -19.03
N LEU A 200 -4.12 -1.89 -18.02
CA LEU A 200 -3.60 -2.18 -16.68
C LEU A 200 -2.54 -3.28 -16.79
N ARG A 201 -1.40 -3.04 -16.14
CA ARG A 201 -0.18 -3.83 -16.28
C ARG A 201 -0.15 -4.96 -15.27
N GLU A 202 0.33 -6.13 -15.67
CA GLU A 202 0.60 -7.20 -14.70
C GLU A 202 1.81 -6.78 -13.86
N GLY A 203 1.71 -6.94 -12.54
CA GLY A 203 2.74 -6.55 -11.59
C GLY A 203 3.29 -7.75 -10.84
N LEU A 204 4.60 -7.80 -10.64
CA LEU A 204 5.27 -8.78 -9.81
C LEU A 204 6.06 -8.06 -8.72
N ALA A 205 5.81 -8.40 -7.46
CA ALA A 205 6.61 -7.97 -6.33
C ALA A 205 7.34 -9.14 -5.69
N THR A 206 8.62 -8.94 -5.37
CA THR A 206 9.39 -9.81 -4.49
C THR A 206 9.71 -9.05 -3.21
N LEU A 207 9.48 -9.70 -2.08
CA LEU A 207 9.79 -9.15 -0.76
C LEU A 207 10.72 -10.12 -0.05
N LEU A 208 11.95 -9.69 0.19
CA LEU A 208 12.89 -10.39 1.04
C LEU A 208 12.90 -9.69 2.39
N ASN A 209 12.61 -10.40 3.47
CA ASN A 209 12.56 -9.80 4.80
C ASN A 209 13.29 -10.69 5.81
N TYR A 210 14.18 -10.08 6.58
CA TYR A 210 14.87 -10.70 7.70
C TYR A 210 14.35 -10.11 9.00
N LYS A 211 13.66 -10.91 9.81
CA LYS A 211 13.19 -10.55 11.14
C LYS A 211 14.15 -11.10 12.19
N TRP A 212 14.58 -10.25 13.12
CA TRP A 212 15.27 -10.70 14.33
C TRP A 212 14.52 -10.21 15.56
N SER A 213 14.26 -11.14 16.47
CA SER A 213 13.57 -10.86 17.72
C SER A 213 14.58 -10.55 18.82
N THR A 214 14.38 -9.43 19.52
CA THR A 214 15.20 -9.05 20.67
C THR A 214 14.31 -8.92 21.90
N ASN A 215 14.70 -9.55 23.01
CA ASN A 215 13.85 -9.57 24.20
C ASN A 215 13.68 -8.19 24.87
N ARG A 216 14.57 -7.23 24.58
CA ARG A 216 14.62 -5.93 25.28
C ARG A 216 14.28 -4.72 24.42
N LEU A 217 14.66 -4.74 23.14
CA LEU A 217 14.49 -3.60 22.25
C LEU A 217 13.32 -3.78 21.28
N GLY A 218 12.58 -4.89 21.37
CA GLY A 218 11.50 -5.21 20.44
C GLY A 218 11.99 -6.01 19.24
N ASP A 219 11.06 -6.36 18.36
CA ASP A 219 11.38 -7.09 17.14
C ASP A 219 11.78 -6.12 16.06
N TRP A 220 12.84 -6.42 15.33
CA TRP A 220 13.27 -5.63 14.20
C TRP A 220 13.15 -6.45 12.93
N ASN A 221 12.98 -5.75 11.82
CA ASN A 221 13.09 -6.35 10.52
C ASN A 221 13.83 -5.42 9.56
N ALA A 222 14.52 -6.03 8.62
CA ALA A 222 15.10 -5.34 7.48
C ALA A 222 14.85 -6.16 6.23
N GLY A 223 14.59 -5.50 5.13
CA GLY A 223 14.23 -6.19 3.91
C GLY A 223 14.36 -5.35 2.66
N TRP A 224 13.99 -5.97 1.56
CA TRP A 224 13.94 -5.37 0.25
C TRP A 224 12.63 -5.74 -0.42
N ILE A 225 11.94 -4.72 -0.94
CA ILE A 225 10.76 -4.87 -1.78
C ILE A 225 11.18 -4.47 -3.19
N TYR A 226 10.99 -5.34 -4.16
CA TYR A 226 11.18 -5.03 -5.57
C TYR A 226 9.89 -5.33 -6.30
N TYR A 227 9.26 -4.30 -6.85
CA TYR A 227 8.09 -4.40 -7.70
C TYR A 227 8.48 -4.01 -9.12
N ALA A 228 8.07 -4.81 -10.09
CA ALA A 228 8.13 -4.48 -11.50
C ALA A 228 6.78 -4.80 -12.13
N ASN A 229 6.51 -4.22 -13.29
CA ASN A 229 5.36 -4.61 -14.09
C ASN A 229 5.81 -4.94 -15.52
N ASN A 230 4.87 -5.37 -16.36
CA ASN A 230 5.19 -5.72 -17.75
C ASN A 230 5.51 -4.51 -18.66
N GLN A 231 5.72 -3.31 -18.10
CA GLN A 231 6.33 -2.17 -18.78
C GLN A 231 7.86 -2.19 -18.54
N PRO A 232 8.70 -2.30 -19.59
CA PRO A 232 10.16 -2.41 -19.44
C PRO A 232 10.84 -1.26 -18.69
N SER A 233 10.18 -0.11 -18.57
CA SER A 233 10.72 1.08 -17.93
C SER A 233 10.29 1.29 -16.47
N PHE A 234 9.43 0.43 -15.89
CA PHE A 234 8.92 0.62 -14.53
C PHE A 234 9.50 -0.39 -13.54
N ALA A 235 10.21 0.10 -12.52
CA ALA A 235 10.66 -0.68 -11.38
C ALA A 235 10.65 0.14 -10.08
N LEU A 236 10.14 -0.45 -9.00
CA LEU A 236 10.09 0.11 -7.66
C LEU A 236 10.88 -0.77 -6.69
N GLY A 237 12.06 -0.32 -6.28
CA GLY A 237 12.89 -0.92 -5.26
C GLY A 237 12.83 -0.09 -3.98
N LEU A 238 12.53 -0.75 -2.87
CA LEU A 238 12.48 -0.16 -1.53
C LEU A 238 13.31 -0.99 -0.56
N PHE A 239 14.31 -0.39 0.07
CA PHE A 239 14.88 -0.95 1.29
C PHE A 239 13.94 -0.65 2.44
N THR A 240 13.52 -1.68 3.18
CA THR A 240 12.59 -1.53 4.30
C THR A 240 13.30 -1.83 5.61
N PHE A 241 12.93 -1.08 6.63
CA PHE A 241 13.32 -1.36 8.00
C PHE A 241 12.12 -1.17 8.90
N GLY A 242 11.92 -2.10 9.82
CA GLY A 242 10.79 -2.11 10.73
C GLY A 242 11.21 -2.39 12.16
N TRP A 243 10.44 -1.83 13.07
CA TRP A 243 10.62 -1.94 14.50
C TRP A 243 9.26 -2.12 15.16
N ALA A 244 9.02 -3.31 15.71
CA ALA A 244 7.93 -3.53 16.65
C ALA A 244 8.38 -3.07 18.03
N LEU A 245 7.77 -1.99 18.50
CA LEU A 245 8.15 -1.34 19.74
C LEU A 245 7.79 -2.25 20.93
N PRO A 246 8.68 -2.42 21.92
CA PRO A 246 8.44 -3.31 23.07
C PRO A 246 7.49 -2.69 24.12
N VAL A 247 6.72 -1.66 23.75
CA VAL A 247 5.79 -0.95 24.62
C VAL A 247 4.37 -1.16 24.13
N LEU A 248 3.39 -0.98 25.02
CA LEU A 248 1.95 -1.09 24.68
C LEU A 248 1.63 -2.37 23.90
N LYS A 249 2.14 -3.52 24.38
CA LYS A 249 2.01 -4.84 23.72
C LYS A 249 0.58 -5.18 23.30
N TYR A 250 -0.42 -4.66 24.01
CA TYR A 250 -1.82 -4.82 23.62
C TYR A 250 -2.10 -4.31 22.20
N ILE A 251 -1.62 -3.12 21.82
CA ILE A 251 -1.91 -2.50 20.50
C ILE A 251 -0.76 -2.64 19.48
N HIS A 252 0.24 -3.46 19.79
CA HIS A 252 1.38 -3.80 18.92
C HIS A 252 1.89 -2.63 18.07
N PRO A 253 2.38 -1.54 18.70
CA PRO A 253 2.88 -0.40 17.96
C PRO A 253 4.12 -0.80 17.14
N THR A 254 4.10 -0.44 15.87
CA THR A 254 5.21 -0.69 14.96
C THR A 254 5.57 0.59 14.21
N TYR A 255 6.85 0.76 13.97
CA TYR A 255 7.38 1.82 13.13
C TYR A 255 8.13 1.17 11.98
N THR A 256 7.81 1.55 10.75
CA THR A 256 8.52 1.10 9.56
C THR A 256 8.92 2.29 8.73
N TYR A 257 10.05 2.22 8.05
CA TYR A 257 10.39 3.17 7.02
C TYR A 257 10.93 2.46 5.78
N ASN A 258 10.60 3.03 4.63
CA ASN A 258 11.01 2.54 3.33
C ASN A 258 11.88 3.60 2.67
N VAL A 259 13.10 3.23 2.31
CA VAL A 259 14.02 4.04 1.50
C VAL A 259 13.90 3.59 0.06
N ARG A 260 13.60 4.51 -0.84
CA ARG A 260 13.51 4.22 -2.27
C ARG A 260 14.92 4.15 -2.88
N VAL A 261 15.17 3.10 -3.65
CA VAL A 261 16.49 2.85 -4.28
C VAL A 261 16.46 2.71 -5.79
N THR A 262 15.28 2.65 -6.41
CA THR A 262 15.11 2.72 -7.88
C THR A 262 14.22 3.89 -8.27
N SER A 263 14.38 4.36 -9.51
CA SER A 263 13.40 5.24 -10.15
C SER A 263 12.25 4.40 -10.73
N GLU A 264 11.01 4.78 -10.45
CA GLU A 264 9.80 4.18 -11.05
C GLU A 264 9.73 4.38 -12.58
N ARG A 265 10.72 5.08 -13.15
CA ARG A 265 10.93 5.22 -14.59
C ARG A 265 12.41 5.18 -14.99
N ILE A 266 12.73 4.34 -15.96
CA ILE A 266 13.85 4.54 -16.90
C ILE A 266 13.22 4.97 -18.22
N GLY A 267 13.07 6.28 -18.43
CA GLY A 267 12.33 6.85 -19.56
C GLY A 267 10.93 7.34 -19.15
N GLY A 268 10.81 8.67 -19.11
CA GLY A 268 9.61 9.48 -18.97
C GLY A 268 8.41 9.06 -19.82
N SER A 269 7.32 9.78 -19.58
CA SER A 269 6.16 9.69 -20.46
C SER A 269 6.53 10.64 -21.53
N SER A 270 6.78 10.10 -22.70
CA SER A 270 6.51 10.85 -23.89
C SER A 270 5.10 11.42 -23.76
N ILE A 271 5.03 12.73 -23.59
CA ILE A 271 3.90 13.46 -24.13
C ILE A 271 3.96 13.10 -25.63
N ALA A 272 2.93 12.44 -26.14
CA ALA A 272 2.78 12.11 -27.56
C ALA A 272 3.73 11.08 -28.21
N GLY A 273 4.33 10.13 -27.48
CA GLY A 273 5.05 9.01 -28.13
C GLY A 273 6.44 9.34 -28.69
N GLU A 274 6.96 10.54 -28.45
CA GLU A 274 8.31 10.95 -28.85
C GLU A 274 9.36 10.54 -27.81
N LYS A 275 10.51 10.03 -28.26
CA LYS A 275 11.54 9.45 -27.40
C LYS A 275 12.03 10.47 -26.36
N ASP A 276 12.06 10.08 -25.09
CA ASP A 276 12.46 10.90 -23.92
C ASP A 276 13.80 11.64 -24.03
N LEU A 277 14.67 11.27 -24.97
CA LEU A 277 15.97 11.92 -25.17
C LEU A 277 15.84 13.36 -25.69
N GLU A 278 14.71 13.72 -26.31
CA GLU A 278 14.54 15.01 -26.99
C GLU A 278 13.80 16.07 -26.15
N SER A 279 13.09 15.67 -25.08
CA SER A 279 12.25 16.61 -24.31
C SER A 279 13.03 17.65 -23.50
N GLY A 280 14.35 17.47 -23.30
CA GLY A 280 15.20 18.38 -22.52
C GLY A 280 14.84 18.51 -21.03
N TYR A 281 13.71 17.92 -20.59
CA TYR A 281 13.32 17.84 -19.20
C TYR A 281 13.96 16.59 -18.58
N PRO A 282 14.56 16.67 -17.39
CA PRO A 282 15.02 15.50 -16.66
C PRO A 282 13.79 14.71 -16.20
N THR A 283 13.21 13.87 -17.07
CA THR A 283 12.09 12.98 -16.75
C THR A 283 12.53 11.75 -15.95
N ASN A 284 13.62 11.87 -15.19
CA ASN A 284 13.95 11.05 -14.03
C ASN A 284 12.95 11.31 -12.90
N ALA A 285 11.67 11.12 -13.20
CA ALA A 285 10.61 11.13 -12.22
C ALA A 285 10.85 9.94 -11.28
N PHE A 286 10.81 10.23 -9.98
CA PHE A 286 11.10 9.39 -8.80
C PHE A 286 12.55 9.31 -8.33
N ASN A 287 12.84 10.11 -7.29
CA ASN A 287 13.50 9.68 -6.06
C ASN A 287 12.87 10.43 -4.85
N GLY A 288 11.59 10.16 -4.55
CA GLY A 288 11.10 10.45 -3.21
C GLY A 288 11.93 9.65 -2.19
N THR A 289 12.38 10.26 -1.09
CA THR A 289 13.49 9.66 -0.32
C THR A 289 13.01 8.54 0.58
N THR A 290 12.09 8.87 1.49
CA THR A 290 11.69 7.96 2.55
C THR A 290 10.22 8.08 2.90
N PHE A 291 9.56 6.93 3.01
CA PHE A 291 8.20 6.84 3.52
C PHE A 291 8.23 6.20 4.89
N HIS A 292 7.73 6.91 5.90
CA HIS A 292 7.67 6.48 7.29
C HIS A 292 6.23 6.08 7.62
N ARG A 293 6.06 4.98 8.31
CA ARG A 293 4.76 4.48 8.74
C ARG A 293 4.82 4.13 10.21
N PHE A 294 3.91 4.71 10.98
CA PHE A 294 3.62 4.28 12.34
C PHE A 294 2.28 3.56 12.35
N SER A 295 2.25 2.36 12.92
CA SER A 295 1.10 1.46 12.84
C SER A 295 0.75 0.93 14.22
N VAL A 296 -0.53 0.88 14.54
CA VAL A 296 -1.06 0.22 15.73
C VAL A 296 -2.16 -0.76 15.31
N PHE A 297 -2.16 -1.95 15.88
CA PHE A 297 -3.18 -2.96 15.60
C PHE A 297 -3.36 -3.91 16.78
N HIS A 298 -4.55 -4.50 16.87
CA HIS A 298 -4.84 -5.54 17.86
C HIS A 298 -5.57 -6.69 17.18
N GLU A 299 -5.16 -7.93 17.43
CA GLU A 299 -5.88 -9.11 16.95
C GLU A 299 -6.77 -9.63 18.07
N TYR A 300 -8.09 -9.49 17.91
CA TYR A 300 -9.09 -10.11 18.76
C TYR A 300 -9.34 -11.53 18.28
N GLU A 301 -8.95 -12.51 19.08
CA GLU A 301 -9.32 -13.91 18.87
C GLU A 301 -10.71 -14.16 19.48
N ILE A 302 -11.73 -14.22 18.62
CA ILE A 302 -13.11 -14.48 19.04
C ILE A 302 -13.30 -15.98 19.28
N THR A 303 -12.78 -16.79 18.37
CA THR A 303 -12.63 -18.24 18.49
C THR A 303 -11.31 -18.66 17.83
N GLU A 304 -10.91 -19.93 18.00
CA GLU A 304 -9.72 -20.51 17.33
C GLU A 304 -9.70 -20.24 15.81
N ASN A 305 -10.88 -20.23 15.19
CA ASN A 305 -11.04 -20.08 13.75
C ASN A 305 -11.52 -18.69 13.33
N PHE A 306 -11.82 -17.78 14.25
CA PHE A 306 -12.40 -16.47 13.95
C PHE A 306 -11.62 -15.35 14.65
N LYS A 307 -11.00 -14.50 13.85
CA LYS A 307 -10.18 -13.38 14.32
C LYS A 307 -10.60 -12.07 13.66
N ILE A 308 -10.56 -10.99 14.44
CA ILE A 308 -10.80 -9.63 13.94
C ILE A 308 -9.60 -8.77 14.32
N GLN A 309 -9.04 -8.05 13.35
CA GLN A 309 -7.86 -7.23 13.52
C GLN A 309 -8.13 -5.81 13.02
N PRO A 310 -8.63 -4.90 13.88
CA PRO A 310 -8.57 -3.48 13.59
C PRO A 310 -7.14 -2.95 13.69
N GLY A 311 -6.84 -1.92 12.90
CA GLY A 311 -5.57 -1.23 12.91
C GLY A 311 -5.66 0.16 12.31
N ILE A 312 -4.67 0.99 12.64
CA ILE A 312 -4.51 2.33 12.12
C ILE A 312 -3.05 2.52 11.72
N ASP A 313 -2.81 2.95 10.49
CA ASP A 313 -1.48 3.31 9.98
C ASP A 313 -1.42 4.82 9.71
N PHE A 314 -0.33 5.46 10.12
CA PHE A 314 -0.03 6.86 9.83
C PHE A 314 1.17 6.92 8.89
N GLY A 315 0.95 7.40 7.67
CA GLY A 315 1.97 7.53 6.63
C GLY A 315 2.51 8.96 6.53
N TYR A 316 3.82 9.13 6.74
CA TYR A 316 4.54 10.37 6.52
C TYR A 316 5.55 10.19 5.39
N GLN A 317 5.44 11.02 4.35
CA GLN A 317 6.40 11.05 3.27
C GLN A 317 7.40 12.18 3.53
N TYR A 318 8.69 11.84 3.56
CA TYR A 318 9.77 12.82 3.47
C TYR A 318 10.24 12.83 2.01
N TYR A 319 10.10 13.99 1.35
CA TYR A 319 10.30 14.17 -0.09
C TYR A 319 9.45 13.22 -0.93
N ASN A 320 8.32 13.68 -1.46
CA ASN A 320 7.45 12.90 -2.33
C ASN A 320 8.09 12.57 -3.70
N ASP A 321 8.82 13.53 -4.27
CA ASP A 321 9.52 13.40 -5.55
C ASP A 321 10.67 14.43 -5.68
N ASN A 322 11.40 14.37 -6.80
CA ASN A 322 12.57 15.22 -7.06
C ASN A 322 12.24 16.65 -7.51
N ILE A 323 11.01 16.88 -7.99
CA ILE A 323 10.54 18.13 -8.58
C ILE A 323 9.89 18.99 -7.50
N ASP A 324 8.84 18.47 -6.88
CA ASP A 324 8.02 19.13 -5.88
C ASP A 324 8.60 19.05 -4.45
N ARG A 325 9.36 17.98 -4.14
CA ARG A 325 10.11 17.80 -2.87
C ARG A 325 9.30 18.04 -1.58
N ARG A 326 8.04 17.64 -1.58
CA ARG A 326 7.07 17.88 -0.51
C ARG A 326 7.25 16.89 0.62
N SER A 327 7.01 17.33 1.83
CA SER A 327 7.01 16.46 3.02
C SER A 327 5.78 16.70 3.86
N GLY A 328 5.22 15.62 4.41
CA GLY A 328 3.99 15.71 5.20
C GLY A 328 3.30 14.37 5.40
N PHE A 329 2.23 14.39 6.19
CA PHE A 329 1.31 13.26 6.31
C PHE A 329 0.63 13.04 4.97
N LYS A 330 0.90 11.88 4.39
CA LYS A 330 0.37 11.47 3.08
C LYS A 330 -0.95 10.75 3.23
N ASN A 331 -1.06 9.88 4.24
CA ASN A 331 -2.23 9.05 4.46
C ASN A 331 -2.38 8.64 5.93
N ILE A 332 -3.63 8.38 6.33
CA ILE A 332 -4.02 7.68 7.55
C ILE A 332 -4.92 6.53 7.11
N ASP A 333 -4.50 5.29 7.36
CA ASP A 333 -5.22 4.11 6.90
C ASP A 333 -5.97 3.49 8.08
N TYR A 334 -7.30 3.49 8.02
CA TYR A 334 -8.14 2.78 8.98
C TYR A 334 -8.45 1.39 8.43
N LYS A 335 -7.93 0.35 9.08
CA LYS A 335 -8.01 -1.02 8.57
C LYS A 335 -8.80 -1.91 9.52
N VAL A 336 -9.64 -2.77 8.96
CA VAL A 336 -10.23 -3.91 9.66
C VAL A 336 -10.00 -5.15 8.82
N THR A 337 -9.41 -6.18 9.42
CA THR A 337 -9.24 -7.50 8.79
C THR A 337 -10.00 -8.55 9.59
N VAL A 338 -10.80 -9.36 8.91
CA VAL A 338 -11.52 -10.50 9.47
C VAL A 338 -10.93 -11.76 8.88
N LYS A 339 -10.56 -12.73 9.73
CA LYS A 339 -10.06 -14.05 9.32
C LYS A 339 -11.01 -15.12 9.83
N TYR A 340 -11.46 -16.02 8.95
CA TYR A 340 -12.36 -17.12 9.29
C TYR A 340 -12.02 -18.39 8.51
N LEU A 341 -11.67 -19.50 9.19
CA LEU A 341 -11.39 -20.81 8.59
C LEU A 341 -10.42 -20.79 7.38
N GLY A 342 -9.44 -19.88 7.39
CA GLY A 342 -8.47 -19.71 6.28
C GLY A 342 -8.90 -18.69 5.21
N PHE A 343 -10.15 -18.20 5.25
CA PHE A 343 -10.57 -17.03 4.48
C PHE A 343 -10.19 -15.75 5.22
N SER A 344 -9.97 -14.68 4.46
CA SER A 344 -9.74 -13.35 4.96
C SER A 344 -10.54 -12.32 4.17
N PHE A 345 -11.13 -11.39 4.90
CA PHE A 345 -11.70 -10.16 4.35
C PHE A 345 -10.98 -8.99 4.99
N SER A 346 -10.64 -7.98 4.21
CA SER A 346 -10.11 -6.73 4.74
C SER A 346 -10.79 -5.54 4.09
N LEU A 347 -10.99 -4.51 4.89
CA LEU A 347 -11.49 -3.21 4.48
C LEU A 347 -10.51 -2.16 5.02
N THR A 348 -10.04 -1.27 4.14
CA THR A 348 -9.13 -0.19 4.48
C THR A 348 -9.69 1.12 3.93
N ASP A 349 -9.91 2.10 4.79
CA ASP A 349 -10.15 3.48 4.38
C ASP A 349 -8.83 4.25 4.42
N VAL A 350 -8.29 4.55 3.25
CA VAL A 350 -7.11 5.40 3.09
C VAL A 350 -7.56 6.85 3.05
N TYR A 351 -7.44 7.54 4.18
CA TYR A 351 -7.71 8.96 4.29
C TYR A 351 -6.45 9.77 3.96
N ARG A 352 -6.55 10.74 3.06
CA ARG A 352 -5.45 11.61 2.64
C ARG A 352 -5.63 12.99 3.27
N PRO A 353 -5.01 13.27 4.43
CA PRO A 353 -5.25 14.51 5.18
C PRO A 353 -4.72 15.75 4.46
N ASN A 354 -3.78 15.58 3.54
CA ASN A 354 -3.16 16.67 2.82
C ASN A 354 -3.07 16.37 1.32
N THR A 355 -3.96 16.96 0.52
CA THR A 355 -3.94 16.83 -0.94
C THR A 355 -2.67 17.40 -1.54
N TYR A 356 -2.00 18.36 -0.90
CA TYR A 356 -0.68 18.84 -1.29
C TYR A 356 0.33 17.72 -1.56
N MET A 357 0.24 16.59 -0.84
CA MET A 357 1.20 15.50 -0.99
C MET A 357 1.01 14.67 -2.27
N ILE A 358 -0.15 14.79 -2.91
CA ILE A 358 -0.58 13.97 -4.05
C ILE A 358 -1.07 14.82 -5.23
N ASP A 359 -1.35 16.09 -5.03
CA ASP A 359 -1.75 17.08 -6.03
C ASP A 359 -0.53 17.48 -6.87
N ASN A 360 -0.15 16.57 -7.76
CA ASN A 360 0.93 16.75 -8.69
C ASN A 360 0.65 16.00 -10.00
N ASN A 361 1.34 16.42 -11.05
CA ASN A 361 1.22 15.90 -12.40
C ASN A 361 1.61 14.41 -12.55
N TYR A 362 2.09 13.76 -11.47
CA TYR A 362 2.39 12.34 -11.50
C TYR A 362 1.23 11.48 -11.02
N TYR A 363 0.71 11.76 -9.82
CA TYR A 363 -0.42 10.99 -9.27
C TYR A 363 -1.72 11.35 -9.99
N TYR A 364 -1.84 12.62 -10.36
CA TYR A 364 -2.99 13.22 -11.04
C TYR A 364 -2.48 14.07 -12.23
N PRO A 365 -2.14 13.43 -13.37
CA PRO A 365 -1.59 14.15 -14.50
C PRO A 365 -2.58 15.16 -15.11
N ASN A 366 -2.04 16.32 -15.47
CA ASN A 366 -2.71 17.46 -16.09
C ASN A 366 -2.82 17.31 -17.62
N THR A 367 -2.58 16.11 -18.13
CA THR A 367 -2.78 15.76 -19.53
C THR A 367 -3.72 14.56 -19.60
N VAL A 368 -4.84 14.73 -20.29
CA VAL A 368 -5.63 13.60 -20.76
C VAL A 368 -5.15 13.34 -22.19
N GLY A 369 -4.64 12.12 -22.43
CA GLY A 369 -4.02 11.59 -23.66
C GLY A 369 -3.31 12.60 -24.59
N GLY A 370 -2.27 13.24 -24.05
CA GLY A 370 -1.29 13.99 -24.84
C GLY A 370 -1.67 15.41 -25.22
N GLN A 371 -2.89 15.88 -24.91
CA GLN A 371 -3.24 17.30 -25.06
C GLN A 371 -3.11 18.02 -23.72
N THR A 372 -2.42 19.16 -23.74
CA THR A 372 -2.44 20.14 -22.65
C THR A 372 -3.83 20.76 -22.67
N VAL A 373 -4.69 20.38 -21.74
CA VAL A 373 -6.11 20.71 -21.82
C VAL A 373 -6.31 22.19 -21.47
N GLY A 374 -6.98 22.90 -22.38
CA GLY A 374 -7.84 24.03 -22.01
C GLY A 374 -7.29 25.44 -22.15
N THR A 375 -6.19 25.71 -22.85
CA THR A 375 -5.72 27.10 -23.02
C THR A 375 -6.51 27.87 -24.07
N VAL A 376 -7.15 28.97 -23.65
CA VAL A 376 -7.92 29.86 -24.52
C VAL A 376 -7.00 30.93 -25.13
N PRO A 377 -6.97 31.10 -26.47
CA PRO A 377 -6.19 32.15 -27.12
C PRO A 377 -6.55 33.55 -26.59
N GLY A 378 -5.54 34.35 -26.23
CA GLY A 378 -5.72 35.72 -25.73
C GLY A 378 -6.02 35.83 -24.23
N ALA A 379 -6.10 34.72 -23.49
CA ALA A 379 -6.06 34.77 -22.03
C ALA A 379 -4.67 35.22 -21.57
N THR A 380 -4.59 36.07 -20.54
CA THR A 380 -3.32 36.45 -19.89
C THR A 380 -2.96 35.50 -18.74
N TRP A 381 -3.96 34.80 -18.21
CA TRP A 381 -3.81 33.72 -17.22
C TRP A 381 -3.79 32.37 -17.95
N VAL A 382 -2.71 32.11 -18.68
CA VAL A 382 -2.53 30.86 -19.44
C VAL A 382 -1.82 29.85 -18.54
N GLY A 383 -2.57 29.20 -17.67
CA GLY A 383 -2.13 27.94 -17.07
C GLY A 383 -2.97 26.83 -17.67
N PRO A 384 -2.40 25.72 -18.18
CA PRO A 384 -3.16 24.47 -18.18
C PRO A 384 -3.72 24.23 -16.77
N LEU A 385 -4.82 23.48 -16.69
CA LEU A 385 -5.40 23.04 -15.44
C LEU A 385 -4.31 22.76 -14.38
N THR A 386 -4.41 23.52 -13.28
CA THR A 386 -3.55 23.59 -12.09
C THR A 386 -2.08 24.05 -12.27
N GLY A 387 -1.89 25.31 -12.65
CA GLY A 387 -0.67 26.05 -12.30
C GLY A 387 -0.45 26.24 -10.78
N ASN A 388 -1.40 25.82 -9.94
CA ASN A 388 -1.34 25.87 -8.48
C ASN A 388 -1.49 24.46 -7.91
N SER A 389 -0.38 23.78 -7.71
CA SER A 389 -0.30 22.40 -7.24
C SER A 389 -0.65 22.22 -5.75
N ASN A 390 -1.58 23.03 -5.22
CA ASN A 390 -1.93 23.14 -3.81
C ASN A 390 -3.45 23.31 -3.57
N ASP A 391 -4.28 23.27 -4.60
CA ASP A 391 -5.72 23.53 -4.47
C ASP A 391 -6.55 22.25 -4.27
N GLY A 392 -5.94 21.08 -4.41
CA GLY A 392 -6.60 19.78 -4.29
C GLY A 392 -7.53 19.49 -5.47
N LEU A 393 -7.33 20.16 -6.60
CA LEU A 393 -8.05 19.94 -7.83
C LEU A 393 -7.18 19.13 -8.81
N THR A 394 -7.84 18.33 -9.61
CA THR A 394 -7.26 17.53 -10.69
C THR A 394 -8.16 17.64 -11.91
N ILE A 395 -7.65 17.29 -13.08
CA ILE A 395 -8.52 17.05 -14.24
C ILE A 395 -9.42 15.85 -13.96
N ASP A 396 -10.70 15.98 -14.31
CA ASP A 396 -11.67 14.89 -14.35
C ASP A 396 -11.44 14.05 -15.62
N PRO A 397 -10.99 12.79 -15.52
CA PRO A 397 -10.72 11.97 -16.70
C PRO A 397 -11.97 11.74 -17.55
N SER A 398 -13.17 11.77 -16.97
CA SER A 398 -14.43 11.62 -17.71
C SER A 398 -14.77 12.77 -18.63
N LYS A 399 -14.04 13.89 -18.51
CA LYS A 399 -14.19 15.08 -19.32
C LYS A 399 -12.94 15.38 -20.15
N GLY A 400 -12.02 14.43 -20.24
CA GLY A 400 -10.86 14.57 -21.09
C GLY A 400 -11.21 14.61 -22.57
N TYR A 401 -12.24 13.86 -22.98
CA TYR A 401 -12.59 13.62 -24.38
C TYR A 401 -14.08 13.49 -24.63
N GLY A 402 -14.45 13.49 -25.93
CA GLY A 402 -15.76 13.10 -26.42
C GLY A 402 -16.63 14.28 -26.86
N PHE A 403 -17.61 13.97 -27.71
CA PHE A 403 -18.46 14.97 -28.39
C PHE A 403 -19.11 15.98 -27.43
N VAL A 404 -19.60 15.53 -26.27
CA VAL A 404 -20.22 16.42 -25.29
C VAL A 404 -19.20 17.41 -24.72
N ASN A 405 -17.99 16.93 -24.42
CA ASN A 405 -16.91 17.78 -23.95
C ASN A 405 -16.52 18.80 -25.02
N ASP A 406 -16.30 18.34 -26.25
CA ASP A 406 -15.93 19.20 -27.38
C ASP A 406 -16.99 20.26 -27.66
N PHE A 407 -18.27 19.89 -27.59
CA PHE A 407 -19.39 20.82 -27.74
C PHE A 407 -19.38 21.91 -26.65
N ILE A 408 -19.16 21.54 -25.40
CA ILE A 408 -19.10 22.50 -24.28
C ILE A 408 -17.89 23.41 -24.42
N LEU A 409 -16.70 22.84 -24.67
CA LEU A 409 -15.47 23.61 -24.85
C LEU A 409 -15.57 24.57 -26.04
N SER A 410 -16.13 24.11 -27.16
CA SER A 410 -16.39 24.95 -28.34
C SER A 410 -17.40 26.06 -28.04
N SER A 411 -18.44 25.77 -27.25
CA SER A 411 -19.44 26.78 -26.85
C SER A 411 -18.80 27.86 -25.96
N ILE A 412 -17.90 27.48 -25.05
CA ILE A 412 -17.16 28.43 -24.21
C ILE A 412 -16.21 29.26 -25.07
N GLN A 413 -15.45 28.63 -25.96
CA GLN A 413 -14.49 29.31 -26.85
C GLN A 413 -15.17 30.31 -27.77
N ASN A 414 -16.32 29.95 -28.36
CA ASN A 414 -17.10 30.79 -29.27
C ASN A 414 -18.02 31.80 -28.57
N SER A 415 -18.05 31.81 -27.23
CA SER A 415 -18.82 32.81 -26.49
C SER A 415 -18.23 34.22 -26.66
N GLY A 416 -19.05 35.25 -26.49
CA GLY A 416 -18.60 36.66 -26.47
C GLY A 416 -17.91 37.10 -25.18
N LEU A 417 -17.48 36.15 -24.33
CA LEU A 417 -16.91 36.44 -23.01
C LEU A 417 -15.45 36.89 -23.08
N ASP A 418 -15.00 37.57 -22.03
CA ASP A 418 -13.58 37.88 -21.84
C ASP A 418 -12.73 36.59 -21.84
N PRO A 419 -11.53 36.58 -22.46
CA PRO A 419 -10.67 35.40 -22.52
C PRO A 419 -10.35 34.76 -21.17
N ASN A 420 -10.19 35.54 -20.09
CA ASN A 420 -9.92 34.98 -18.76
C ASN A 420 -11.18 34.34 -18.15
N VAL A 421 -12.37 34.88 -18.45
CA VAL A 421 -13.64 34.26 -18.05
C VAL A 421 -13.84 32.94 -18.80
N LYS A 422 -13.52 32.89 -20.09
CA LYS A 422 -13.50 31.64 -20.87
C LYS A 422 -12.58 30.61 -20.25
N GLN A 423 -11.36 31.01 -19.89
CA GLN A 423 -10.39 30.13 -19.24
C GLN A 423 -10.92 29.59 -17.91
N ALA A 424 -11.52 30.43 -17.07
CA ALA A 424 -12.10 30.00 -15.80
C ALA A 424 -13.27 29.00 -15.99
N LEU A 425 -14.08 29.17 -17.03
CA LEU A 425 -15.16 28.23 -17.37
C LEU A 425 -14.63 26.90 -17.90
N VAL A 426 -13.60 26.93 -18.75
CA VAL A 426 -12.91 25.71 -19.23
C VAL A 426 -12.34 24.96 -18.03
N ASN A 427 -11.63 25.66 -17.15
CA ASN A 427 -11.03 25.05 -15.95
C ASN A 427 -12.11 24.41 -15.07
N LYS A 428 -13.14 25.18 -14.71
CA LYS A 428 -14.25 24.69 -13.87
C LYS A 428 -15.01 23.51 -14.49
N HIS A 429 -15.15 23.48 -15.81
CA HIS A 429 -15.80 22.37 -16.51
C HIS A 429 -14.97 21.09 -16.37
N LEU A 430 -13.67 21.18 -16.59
CA LEU A 430 -12.75 20.04 -16.65
C LEU A 430 -12.22 19.58 -15.29
N GLU A 431 -12.27 20.42 -14.26
CA GLU A 431 -11.77 20.11 -12.93
C GLU A 431 -12.68 19.16 -12.14
N GLN A 432 -12.02 18.42 -11.25
CA GLN A 432 -12.58 17.59 -10.22
C GLN A 432 -11.75 17.80 -8.93
N LYS A 433 -12.39 17.65 -7.76
CA LYS A 433 -11.66 17.53 -6.48
C LYS A 433 -11.04 16.14 -6.34
N ILE A 434 -9.78 16.10 -5.90
CA ILE A 434 -9.11 14.84 -5.58
C ILE A 434 -9.86 14.14 -4.43
N PRO A 435 -10.24 12.85 -4.59
CA PRO A 435 -10.87 12.10 -3.50
C PRO A 435 -9.96 12.00 -2.27
N LEU A 436 -10.46 12.45 -1.13
CA LEU A 436 -9.73 12.38 0.14
C LEU A 436 -9.71 10.97 0.73
N HIS A 437 -10.75 10.17 0.44
CA HIS A 437 -10.86 8.79 0.88
C HIS A 437 -10.59 7.83 -0.29
N SER A 438 -10.05 6.66 0.03
CA SER A 438 -9.95 5.55 -0.90
C SER A 438 -10.24 4.26 -0.15
N ILE A 439 -11.43 3.70 -0.39
CA ILE A 439 -11.93 2.50 0.24
C ILE A 439 -11.46 1.27 -0.54
N ILE A 440 -10.56 0.53 0.09
CA ILE A 440 -9.96 -0.68 -0.47
C ILE A 440 -10.55 -1.88 0.25
N TRP A 441 -11.05 -2.84 -0.50
CA TRP A 441 -11.46 -4.12 0.03
C TRP A 441 -10.61 -5.23 -0.58
N SER A 442 -10.38 -6.29 0.20
CA SER A 442 -9.77 -7.51 -0.30
C SER A 442 -10.49 -8.71 0.34
N PHE A 443 -10.83 -9.69 -0.49
CA PHE A 443 -11.39 -10.96 -0.05
C PHE A 443 -10.57 -12.09 -0.64
N GLY A 444 -10.11 -13.00 0.20
CA GLY A 444 -9.25 -14.08 -0.23
C GLY A 444 -9.17 -15.24 0.73
N TYR A 445 -8.30 -16.18 0.41
CA TYR A 445 -8.04 -17.36 1.22
C TYR A 445 -6.57 -17.72 1.19
N SER A 446 -6.12 -18.41 2.25
CA SER A 446 -4.77 -18.94 2.37
C SER A 446 -4.82 -20.45 2.54
N ILE A 447 -3.94 -21.15 1.82
CA ILE A 447 -3.72 -22.60 1.98
C ILE A 447 -2.25 -22.84 2.29
N ARG A 448 -2.03 -23.92 3.03
CA ARG A 448 -0.70 -24.47 3.30
C ARG A 448 -0.48 -25.64 2.36
N ILE A 449 0.60 -25.59 1.58
CA ILE A 449 0.97 -26.58 0.55
C ILE A 449 2.18 -27.36 1.03
#